data_AF-A0A529W119-F1
#
_entry.id   AF-A0A529W119-F1
#
_cell.length_a   1.000
_cell.length_b   1.000
_cell.length_c   1.000
_cell.angle_alpha   90.00
_cell.angle_beta   90.00
_cell.angle_gamma   90.00
#
_symmetry.space_group_name_H-M   'P 1'
#
loop_
_entity.id
_entity.type
_entity.pdbx_description
1 polymer ?
#
loop_
_entity_poly.entity_id
_entity_poly.type
_entity_poly.pdbx_seq_one_letter_code
_entity_poly.pdbx_strand_id
1 'polypeptide(L)'
;EENLRNNNAGGPSACAGFSAIAATVSPLALVAADEARAAEGSAFKFDELEAGIDDKHHVAPGYDADVLLRWGDPLFADSPAFDPLKQSAEAQAKQFGYNNDYVGYIPIDGSAEHGLLVVNHEYTNPHLMFPGIVSIVEKDGKKAAEVAPLSKEQVDVEMAAHGGTIVEIRKQGGKWQVVRDGKLNRRIMSTTEMALSGPAAGHDRLKTNADPSGAKVIGTLNNCAGGVTPWGTYVMAEENIHGYFSGELPEGHREAANYKRLGIPEGAYEWGAHYD
;
A
#
# COMPACT_ATOMS: atom_id res chain seq x y z
N GLU A 1 3.00 22.99 -48.04
CA GLU A 1 4.09 22.74 -47.07
C GLU A 1 3.71 23.45 -45.78
N GLU A 2 3.09 22.70 -44.88
CA GLU A 2 2.49 23.23 -43.65
C GLU A 2 3.08 22.45 -42.47
N ASN A 3 3.73 23.18 -41.57
CA ASN A 3 4.52 22.67 -40.45
C ASN A 3 3.59 22.15 -39.33
N LEU A 4 3.69 20.86 -39.02
CA LEU A 4 3.10 20.24 -37.85
C LEU A 4 3.90 20.62 -36.59
N ARG A 5 3.28 21.41 -35.70
CA ARG A 5 3.71 21.59 -34.30
C ARG A 5 2.82 20.73 -33.41
N ASN A 6 3.38 19.67 -32.84
CA ASN A 6 2.77 18.91 -31.75
C ASN A 6 2.99 19.65 -30.43
N ASN A 7 1.93 20.26 -29.88
CA ASN A 7 1.87 20.64 -28.47
C ASN A 7 1.18 19.51 -27.72
N ASN A 8 1.96 18.77 -26.92
CA ASN A 8 1.47 17.75 -26.02
C ASN A 8 0.95 18.42 -24.74
N ALA A 9 -0.37 18.47 -24.58
CA ALA A 9 -1.01 18.81 -23.32
C ALA A 9 -1.18 17.51 -22.51
N GLY A 10 -0.43 17.36 -21.42
CA GLY A 10 -0.59 16.27 -20.47
C GLY A 10 -1.80 16.52 -19.57
N GLY A 11 -2.88 15.78 -19.80
CA GLY A 11 -4.00 15.62 -18.87
C GLY A 11 -3.93 14.26 -18.17
N PRO A 12 -4.54 14.12 -16.98
CA PRO A 12 -4.34 12.98 -16.08
C PRO A 12 -4.88 11.67 -16.66
N SER A 13 -4.07 10.62 -16.52
CA SER A 13 -4.44 9.23 -16.82
C SER A 13 -5.55 8.77 -15.88
N ALA A 14 -6.78 8.79 -16.37
CA ALA A 14 -7.90 8.10 -15.73
C ALA A 14 -7.77 6.60 -16.03
N CYS A 15 -7.64 5.80 -14.97
CA CYS A 15 -7.75 4.35 -15.03
C CYS A 15 -9.20 3.99 -15.42
N ALA A 16 -9.43 3.71 -16.70
CA ALA A 16 -10.73 3.28 -17.24
C ALA A 16 -10.60 1.85 -17.78
N GLY A 17 -10.51 0.88 -16.88
CA GLY A 17 -10.55 -0.54 -17.22
C GLY A 17 -11.85 -1.15 -16.72
N PHE A 18 -12.94 -1.01 -17.48
CA PHE A 18 -14.04 -1.98 -17.63
C PHE A 18 -15.12 -1.34 -18.51
N SER A 19 -15.09 -1.62 -19.81
CA SER A 19 -16.24 -1.40 -20.70
C SER A 19 -16.19 -2.35 -21.91
N ALA A 20 -17.17 -3.27 -21.91
CA ALA A 20 -17.80 -3.95 -23.03
C ALA A 20 -16.94 -4.79 -24.00
N ILE A 21 -16.93 -6.11 -23.78
CA ILE A 21 -16.81 -7.09 -24.87
C ILE A 21 -18.23 -7.36 -25.39
N ALA A 22 -18.61 -6.70 -26.48
CA ALA A 22 -19.73 -7.07 -27.35
C ALA A 22 -19.43 -6.42 -28.72
N ALA A 23 -19.48 -7.07 -29.89
CA ALA A 23 -20.05 -8.34 -30.28
C ALA A 23 -19.41 -8.78 -31.61
N THR A 24 -19.09 -10.07 -31.76
CA THR A 24 -19.02 -10.74 -33.06
C THR A 24 -19.55 -12.17 -32.92
N VAL A 25 -20.78 -12.31 -32.42
CA VAL A 25 -21.47 -13.61 -32.38
C VAL A 25 -22.53 -13.63 -33.47
N SER A 26 -22.42 -14.60 -34.38
CA SER A 26 -23.35 -14.81 -35.49
C SER A 26 -24.78 -15.00 -34.97
N PRO A 27 -25.82 -14.50 -35.66
CA PRO A 27 -27.23 -14.67 -35.25
C PRO A 27 -27.64 -16.14 -35.00
N LEU A 28 -26.95 -17.10 -35.62
CA LEU A 28 -27.14 -18.53 -35.39
C LEU A 28 -26.68 -19.02 -34.01
N ALA A 29 -25.69 -18.36 -33.40
CA ALA A 29 -25.20 -18.68 -32.06
C ALA A 29 -26.18 -18.22 -30.96
N LEU A 30 -26.95 -17.15 -31.19
CA LEU A 30 -28.02 -16.73 -30.28
C LEU A 30 -29.22 -17.70 -30.29
N VAL A 31 -29.46 -18.39 -31.40
CA VAL A 31 -30.60 -19.33 -31.54
C VAL A 31 -30.26 -20.72 -31.00
N ALA A 32 -28.98 -21.11 -31.02
CA ALA A 32 -28.50 -22.38 -30.48
C ALA A 32 -28.08 -22.32 -29.00
N ALA A 33 -28.15 -21.13 -28.38
CA ALA A 33 -28.08 -21.01 -26.93
C ALA A 33 -29.39 -21.52 -26.36
N ASP A 34 -29.49 -22.85 -26.19
CA ASP A 34 -30.41 -23.46 -25.23
C ASP A 34 -30.41 -22.58 -23.98
N GLU A 35 -31.59 -22.27 -23.45
CA GLU A 35 -31.78 -21.50 -22.23
C GLU A 35 -30.76 -21.95 -21.18
N ALA A 36 -29.66 -21.22 -21.07
CA ALA A 36 -28.77 -21.35 -19.95
C ALA A 36 -29.62 -20.87 -18.79
N ARG A 37 -30.26 -21.81 -18.10
CA ARG A 37 -30.84 -21.59 -16.79
C ARG A 37 -29.68 -21.12 -15.92
N ALA A 38 -29.48 -19.81 -15.88
CA ALA A 38 -28.81 -19.18 -14.76
C ALA A 38 -29.52 -19.74 -13.54
N ALA A 39 -28.79 -20.46 -12.69
CA ALA A 39 -29.37 -20.94 -11.45
C ALA A 39 -29.95 -19.74 -10.72
N GLU A 40 -31.28 -19.69 -10.53
CA GLU A 40 -32.00 -18.59 -9.85
C GLU A 40 -31.63 -18.44 -8.37
N GLY A 41 -30.60 -19.13 -7.89
CA GLY A 41 -30.08 -19.00 -6.53
C GLY A 41 -28.73 -18.31 -6.55
N SER A 42 -28.65 -17.11 -5.95
CA SER A 42 -27.37 -16.57 -5.51
C SER A 42 -26.66 -17.61 -4.63
N ALA A 43 -25.36 -17.80 -4.82
CA ALA A 43 -24.54 -18.59 -3.90
C ALA A 43 -24.46 -17.93 -2.50
N PHE A 44 -24.88 -16.67 -2.40
CA PHE A 44 -24.82 -15.86 -1.19
C PHE A 44 -26.20 -15.72 -0.54
N LYS A 45 -26.21 -15.69 0.79
CA LYS A 45 -27.42 -15.61 1.62
C LYS A 45 -27.73 -14.19 2.11
N PHE A 46 -27.19 -13.16 1.47
CA PHE A 46 -27.39 -11.77 1.84
C PHE A 46 -27.99 -10.99 0.67
N ASP A 47 -28.77 -9.97 1.00
CA ASP A 47 -29.32 -9.05 0.02
C ASP A 47 -28.21 -8.16 -0.53
N GLU A 48 -28.13 -8.04 -1.86
CA GLU A 48 -27.16 -7.16 -2.52
C GLU A 48 -27.42 -5.69 -2.15
N LEU A 49 -26.35 -4.93 -1.95
CA LEU A 49 -26.43 -3.51 -1.62
C LEU A 49 -26.62 -2.67 -2.88
N GLU A 50 -27.37 -1.58 -2.76
CA GLU A 50 -27.42 -0.56 -3.81
C GLU A 50 -26.08 0.17 -3.92
N ALA A 51 -25.59 0.36 -5.14
CA ALA A 51 -24.40 1.16 -5.38
C ALA A 51 -24.67 2.64 -5.04
N GLY A 52 -23.79 3.23 -4.24
CA GLY A 52 -23.88 4.63 -3.81
C GLY A 52 -22.53 5.20 -3.42
N ILE A 53 -22.48 6.52 -3.20
CA ILE A 53 -21.29 7.24 -2.75
C ILE A 53 -21.69 8.13 -1.59
N ASP A 54 -21.26 7.77 -0.38
CA ASP A 54 -21.37 8.57 0.83
C ASP A 54 -20.20 8.26 1.79
N ASP A 55 -20.25 8.78 3.01
CA ASP A 55 -19.21 8.63 4.03
C ASP A 55 -19.39 7.39 4.93
N LYS A 56 -20.32 6.48 4.58
CA LYS A 56 -20.66 5.32 5.39
C LYS A 56 -20.14 4.02 4.78
N HIS A 57 -19.78 3.09 5.67
CA HIS A 57 -19.52 1.71 5.30
C HIS A 57 -20.83 0.91 5.37
N HIS A 58 -21.47 0.70 4.22
CA HIS A 58 -22.71 -0.06 4.13
C HIS A 58 -22.44 -1.57 4.09
N VAL A 59 -23.18 -2.33 4.88
CA VAL A 59 -23.18 -3.79 4.91
C VAL A 59 -24.60 -4.31 4.75
N ALA A 60 -24.74 -5.55 4.25
CA ALA A 60 -26.05 -6.16 4.02
C ALA A 60 -26.86 -6.30 5.33
N PRO A 61 -28.20 -6.29 5.28
CA PRO A 61 -29.04 -6.49 6.46
C PRO A 61 -28.65 -7.74 7.26
N GLY A 62 -28.55 -7.59 8.58
CA GLY A 62 -28.13 -8.67 9.49
C GLY A 62 -26.62 -8.82 9.68
N TYR A 63 -25.82 -7.98 9.03
CA TYR A 63 -24.37 -7.88 9.23
C TYR A 63 -24.00 -6.59 9.96
N ASP A 64 -22.84 -6.61 10.62
CA ASP A 64 -22.17 -5.47 11.22
C ASP A 64 -20.71 -5.36 10.75
N ALA A 65 -20.17 -4.16 10.85
CA ALA A 65 -18.76 -3.88 10.60
C ALA A 65 -18.19 -3.10 11.79
N ASP A 66 -17.14 -3.64 12.40
CA ASP A 66 -16.41 -3.01 13.48
C ASP A 66 -15.00 -2.64 13.00
N VAL A 67 -14.52 -1.46 13.40
CA VAL A 67 -13.13 -1.06 13.16
C VAL A 67 -12.22 -1.78 14.17
N LEU A 68 -11.33 -2.64 13.66
CA LEU A 68 -10.34 -3.35 14.49
C LEU A 68 -9.10 -2.49 14.78
N LEU A 69 -8.51 -1.89 13.74
CA LEU A 69 -7.30 -1.08 13.80
C LEU A 69 -7.38 0.08 12.80
N ARG A 70 -6.81 1.21 13.17
CA ARG A 70 -6.64 2.44 12.37
C ARG A 70 -5.18 2.84 12.35
N TRP A 71 -4.77 3.59 11.34
CA TRP A 71 -3.48 4.27 11.37
C TRP A 71 -3.28 5.01 12.70
N GLY A 72 -2.12 4.82 13.33
CA GLY A 72 -1.79 5.42 14.62
C GLY A 72 -2.22 4.59 15.83
N ASP A 73 -3.08 3.57 15.67
CA ASP A 73 -3.52 2.76 16.81
C ASP A 73 -2.33 2.04 17.49
N PRO A 74 -2.33 1.95 18.83
CA PRO A 74 -1.21 1.41 19.58
C PRO A 74 -1.08 -0.12 19.46
N LEU A 75 0.12 -0.60 19.14
CA LEU A 75 0.39 -2.03 18.95
C LEU A 75 1.04 -2.71 20.18
N PHE A 76 1.68 -1.95 21.05
CA PHE A 76 2.44 -2.43 22.20
C PHE A 76 1.86 -1.86 23.50
N ALA A 77 2.14 -2.48 24.64
CA ALA A 77 1.70 -1.99 25.95
C ALA A 77 2.19 -0.56 26.24
N ASP A 78 3.38 -0.20 25.77
CA ASP A 78 4.02 1.10 25.93
C ASP A 78 3.88 2.03 24.70
N SER A 79 3.08 1.65 23.69
CA SER A 79 2.81 2.53 22.55
C SER A 79 2.17 3.84 23.02
N PRO A 80 2.66 4.99 22.54
CA PRO A 80 2.01 6.26 22.78
C PRO A 80 0.64 6.30 22.10
N ALA A 81 -0.29 7.08 22.66
CA ALA A 81 -1.53 7.41 21.98
C ALA A 81 -1.23 8.19 20.71
N PHE A 82 -2.04 7.98 19.66
CA PHE A 82 -1.91 8.74 18.43
C PHE A 82 -2.30 10.20 18.65
N ASP A 83 -1.41 11.10 18.25
CA ASP A 83 -1.68 12.55 18.19
C ASP A 83 -1.32 13.03 16.78
N PRO A 84 -2.31 13.28 15.89
CA PRO A 84 -2.02 13.71 14.52
C PRO A 84 -1.33 15.07 14.45
N LEU A 85 -1.34 15.86 15.54
CA LEU A 85 -0.67 17.17 15.61
C LEU A 85 0.76 17.08 16.15
N LYS A 86 1.17 15.93 16.69
CA LYS A 86 2.49 15.72 17.34
C LYS A 86 3.08 14.35 17.01
N GLN A 87 3.13 14.04 15.72
CA GLN A 87 3.70 12.80 15.23
C GLN A 87 5.22 12.79 15.38
N SER A 88 5.79 11.60 15.57
CA SER A 88 7.23 11.35 15.47
C SER A 88 7.48 9.94 14.92
N ALA A 89 8.64 9.72 14.32
CA ALA A 89 8.99 8.41 13.77
C ALA A 89 9.04 7.33 14.87
N GLU A 90 9.50 7.68 16.08
CA GLU A 90 9.55 6.77 17.23
C GLU A 90 8.17 6.36 17.72
N ALA A 91 7.22 7.30 17.73
CA ALA A 91 5.82 7.00 18.04
C ALA A 91 5.21 6.11 16.95
N GLN A 92 5.40 6.48 15.68
CA GLN A 92 4.87 5.75 14.52
C GLN A 92 5.42 4.32 14.45
N ALA A 93 6.69 4.09 14.81
CA ALA A 93 7.31 2.76 14.89
C ALA A 93 6.65 1.82 15.93
N LYS A 94 5.83 2.37 16.84
CA LYS A 94 5.05 1.63 17.84
C LYS A 94 3.55 1.60 17.54
N GLN A 95 3.12 2.14 16.41
CA GLN A 95 1.72 2.31 16.04
C GLN A 95 1.43 1.57 14.72
N PHE A 96 0.16 1.30 14.46
CA PHE A 96 -0.28 0.76 13.17
C PHE A 96 0.05 1.75 12.04
N GLY A 97 0.55 1.22 10.91
CA GLY A 97 0.98 2.03 9.77
C GLY A 97 -0.16 2.66 8.96
N TYR A 98 0.21 3.33 7.87
CA TYR A 98 -0.71 4.11 7.03
C TYR A 98 -1.09 3.34 5.77
N ASN A 99 -2.32 3.54 5.28
CA ASN A 99 -2.90 2.84 4.12
C ASN A 99 -2.64 1.33 4.18
N ASN A 100 -3.36 0.68 5.11
CA ASN A 100 -3.32 -0.75 5.19
C ASN A 100 -3.78 -1.39 3.87
N ASP A 101 -3.00 -2.32 3.36
CA ASP A 101 -3.35 -3.08 2.16
C ASP A 101 -3.56 -4.55 2.54
N TYR A 102 -2.73 -5.49 2.06
CA TYR A 102 -2.92 -6.91 2.32
C TYR A 102 -3.12 -7.20 3.81
N VAL A 103 -4.16 -7.99 4.11
CA VAL A 103 -4.45 -8.50 5.45
C VAL A 103 -4.44 -10.03 5.42
N GLY A 104 -3.59 -10.64 6.24
CA GLY A 104 -3.50 -12.08 6.43
C GLY A 104 -3.73 -12.48 7.89
N TYR A 105 -4.24 -13.69 8.11
CA TYR A 105 -4.41 -14.27 9.45
C TYR A 105 -3.57 -15.53 9.59
N ILE A 106 -2.76 -15.58 10.64
CA ILE A 106 -1.94 -16.74 11.01
C ILE A 106 -2.45 -17.25 12.36
N PRO A 107 -3.06 -18.45 12.43
CA PRO A 107 -3.63 -18.96 13.67
C PRO A 107 -2.54 -19.26 14.70
N ILE A 108 -2.78 -18.91 15.96
CA ILE A 108 -1.97 -19.41 17.10
C ILE A 108 -2.64 -20.70 17.57
N ASP A 109 -1.85 -21.77 17.70
CA ASP A 109 -2.31 -23.10 18.11
C ASP A 109 -3.51 -23.63 17.27
N GLY A 110 -3.58 -23.25 16.00
CA GLY A 110 -4.65 -23.64 15.08
C GLY A 110 -6.01 -22.99 15.34
N SER A 111 -6.07 -21.97 16.21
CA SER A 111 -7.31 -21.28 16.56
C SER A 111 -7.84 -20.41 15.41
N ALA A 112 -9.17 -20.44 15.20
CA ALA A 112 -9.87 -19.52 14.31
C ALA A 112 -10.22 -18.18 14.98
N GLU A 113 -10.00 -18.05 16.29
CA GLU A 113 -10.41 -16.89 17.10
C GLU A 113 -9.25 -16.26 17.88
N HIS A 114 -8.01 -16.74 17.67
CA HIS A 114 -6.80 -16.22 18.30
C HIS A 114 -5.59 -16.45 17.39
N GLY A 115 -4.97 -15.37 16.94
CA GLY A 115 -3.91 -15.46 15.95
C GLY A 115 -3.16 -14.15 15.74
N LEU A 116 -2.23 -14.16 14.80
CA LEU A 116 -1.56 -12.97 14.32
C LEU A 116 -2.29 -12.43 13.10
N LEU A 117 -2.60 -11.14 13.12
CA LEU A 117 -2.92 -10.38 11.94
C LEU A 117 -1.61 -9.84 11.35
N VAL A 118 -1.38 -10.11 10.07
CA VAL A 118 -0.25 -9.55 9.31
C VAL A 118 -0.80 -8.59 8.27
N VAL A 119 -0.33 -7.35 8.29
CA VAL A 119 -0.92 -6.25 7.52
C VAL A 119 0.15 -5.43 6.84
N ASN A 120 0.06 -5.26 5.52
CA ASN A 120 0.92 -4.35 4.78
C ASN A 120 0.50 -2.88 5.01
N HIS A 121 1.45 -1.96 4.88
CA HIS A 121 1.24 -0.51 4.85
C HIS A 121 1.92 0.06 3.61
N GLU A 122 1.11 0.38 2.62
CA GLU A 122 1.58 0.52 1.25
C GLU A 122 2.23 1.89 1.01
N TYR A 123 1.53 2.98 1.29
CA TYR A 123 1.96 4.33 0.92
C TYR A 123 1.46 5.36 1.92
N THR A 124 2.00 6.58 1.89
CA THR A 124 1.55 7.68 2.75
C THR A 124 0.91 8.81 1.95
N ASN A 125 0.04 9.57 2.61
CA ASN A 125 -0.52 10.79 2.04
C ASN A 125 -0.11 11.97 2.91
N PRO A 126 1.06 12.59 2.66
CA PRO A 126 1.61 13.61 3.55
C PRO A 126 0.64 14.79 3.75
N HIS A 127 -0.10 15.16 2.70
CA HIS A 127 -1.11 16.22 2.74
C HIS A 127 -2.32 15.93 3.66
N LEU A 128 -2.55 14.65 4.02
CA LEU A 128 -3.53 14.23 5.02
C LEU A 128 -2.87 13.93 6.38
N MET A 129 -1.59 13.58 6.39
CA MET A 129 -0.86 13.26 7.62
C MET A 129 -0.43 14.50 8.38
N PHE A 130 0.08 15.52 7.69
CA PHE A 130 0.74 16.65 8.36
C PHE A 130 -0.09 17.93 8.28
N PRO A 131 -0.45 18.55 9.42
CA PRO A 131 -1.14 19.82 9.41
C PRO A 131 -0.23 20.94 8.88
N GLY A 132 -0.81 21.89 8.16
CA GLY A 132 -0.13 23.13 7.75
C GLY A 132 0.75 23.03 6.50
N ILE A 133 0.85 21.87 5.86
CA ILE A 133 1.61 21.73 4.61
C ILE A 133 0.76 21.94 3.36
N VAL A 134 -0.57 21.99 3.47
CA VAL A 134 -1.47 22.23 2.33
C VAL A 134 -1.91 23.69 2.31
N SER A 135 -1.73 24.35 1.17
CA SER A 135 -2.25 25.69 0.91
C SER A 135 -3.07 25.71 -0.38
N ILE A 136 -4.09 26.57 -0.43
CA ILE A 136 -4.87 26.78 -1.65
C ILE A 136 -4.33 28.02 -2.35
N VAL A 137 -3.77 27.84 -3.53
CA VAL A 137 -3.23 28.90 -4.38
C VAL A 137 -4.11 29.11 -5.60
N GLU A 138 -4.06 30.31 -6.18
CA GLU A 138 -4.69 30.59 -7.46
C GLU A 138 -3.61 30.64 -8.55
N LYS A 139 -3.71 29.75 -9.53
CA LYS A 139 -2.85 29.71 -10.72
C LYS A 139 -3.73 29.76 -11.96
N ASP A 140 -3.46 30.70 -12.85
CA ASP A 140 -4.22 30.90 -14.10
C ASP A 140 -5.74 30.97 -13.91
N GLY A 141 -6.20 31.63 -12.84
CA GLY A 141 -7.62 31.76 -12.50
C GLY A 141 -8.28 30.48 -11.97
N LYS A 142 -7.50 29.45 -11.63
CA LYS A 142 -7.97 28.19 -11.03
C LYS A 142 -7.37 28.01 -9.65
N LYS A 143 -8.19 27.57 -8.68
CA LYS A 143 -7.72 27.15 -7.36
C LYS A 143 -7.04 25.79 -7.46
N ALA A 144 -5.85 25.67 -6.91
CA ALA A 144 -5.10 24.44 -6.80
C ALA A 144 -4.59 24.26 -5.36
N ALA A 145 -4.53 23.01 -4.90
CA ALA A 145 -3.84 22.68 -3.66
C ALA A 145 -2.33 22.56 -3.95
N GLU A 146 -1.52 23.23 -3.15
CA GLU A 146 -0.07 23.06 -3.11
C GLU A 146 0.33 22.42 -1.79
N VAL A 147 1.25 21.45 -1.87
CA VAL A 147 1.83 20.78 -0.72
C VAL A 147 3.26 21.33 -0.55
N ALA A 148 3.56 21.88 0.63
CA ALA A 148 4.89 22.36 0.97
C ALA A 148 5.88 21.18 1.09
N PRO A 149 7.18 21.41 0.81
CA PRO A 149 8.21 20.39 1.01
C PRO A 149 8.21 19.86 2.44
N LEU A 150 8.48 18.57 2.58
CA LEU A 150 8.52 17.89 3.86
C LEU A 150 9.82 18.19 4.59
N SER A 151 9.71 18.39 5.90
CA SER A 151 10.88 18.37 6.78
C SER A 151 11.42 16.95 6.89
N LYS A 152 12.68 16.82 7.31
CA LYS A 152 13.29 15.53 7.57
C LYS A 152 12.47 14.70 8.58
N GLU A 153 11.97 15.33 9.63
CA GLU A 153 11.14 14.65 10.64
C GLU A 153 9.82 14.13 10.08
N GLN A 154 9.21 14.87 9.15
CA GLN A 154 8.00 14.40 8.45
C GLN A 154 8.31 13.21 7.54
N VAL A 155 9.42 13.25 6.79
CA VAL A 155 9.91 12.10 6.03
C VAL A 155 10.18 10.89 6.92
N ASP A 156 10.77 11.10 8.10
CA ASP A 156 11.04 10.01 9.05
C ASP A 156 9.74 9.36 9.56
N VAL A 157 8.69 10.16 9.78
CA VAL A 157 7.35 9.66 10.10
C VAL A 157 6.77 8.86 8.93
N GLU A 158 6.88 9.35 7.69
CA GLU A 158 6.39 8.61 6.52
C GLU A 158 7.09 7.26 6.38
N MET A 159 8.41 7.23 6.48
CA MET A 159 9.21 6.01 6.43
C MET A 159 8.78 5.01 7.53
N ALA A 160 8.56 5.50 8.75
CA ALA A 160 8.07 4.68 9.86
C ALA A 160 6.61 4.21 9.68
N ALA A 161 5.81 4.86 8.83
CA ALA A 161 4.42 4.49 8.56
C ALA A 161 4.28 3.40 7.49
N HIS A 162 5.30 3.16 6.66
CA HIS A 162 5.34 2.10 5.65
C HIS A 162 5.68 0.72 6.25
N GLY A 163 5.62 -0.31 5.41
CA GLY A 163 6.13 -1.64 5.70
C GLY A 163 5.00 -2.60 6.06
N GLY A 164 5.08 -3.19 7.26
CA GLY A 164 4.09 -4.14 7.74
C GLY A 164 3.89 -4.10 9.26
N THR A 165 2.72 -4.55 9.69
CA THR A 165 2.39 -4.84 11.09
C THR A 165 2.17 -6.33 11.25
N ILE A 166 2.79 -6.91 12.27
CA ILE A 166 2.39 -8.19 12.85
C ILE A 166 1.78 -7.87 14.21
N VAL A 167 0.55 -8.30 14.47
CA VAL A 167 -0.13 -8.01 15.73
C VAL A 167 -1.00 -9.18 16.16
N GLU A 168 -0.88 -9.59 17.42
CA GLU A 168 -1.73 -10.60 18.02
C GLU A 168 -3.15 -10.04 18.22
N ILE A 169 -4.14 -10.79 17.77
CA ILE A 169 -5.56 -10.47 17.92
C ILE A 169 -6.31 -11.68 18.50
N ARG A 170 -7.34 -11.41 19.31
CA ARG A 170 -8.21 -12.43 19.86
C ARG A 170 -9.67 -11.96 19.81
N LYS A 171 -10.56 -12.88 19.48
CA LYS A 171 -11.99 -12.65 19.56
C LYS A 171 -12.47 -12.88 20.99
N GLN A 172 -13.11 -11.88 21.58
CA GLN A 172 -13.66 -11.92 22.94
C GLN A 172 -15.06 -11.31 22.91
N GLY A 173 -16.05 -12.03 23.46
CA GLY A 173 -17.44 -11.56 23.46
C GLY A 173 -17.99 -11.27 22.04
N GLY A 174 -17.53 -12.04 21.04
CA GLY A 174 -17.94 -11.85 19.65
C GLY A 174 -17.12 -10.82 18.86
N LYS A 175 -16.29 -9.99 19.51
CA LYS A 175 -15.52 -8.92 18.85
C LYS A 175 -14.02 -9.20 18.85
N TRP A 176 -13.35 -8.85 17.75
CA TRP A 176 -11.90 -8.92 17.66
C TRP A 176 -11.25 -7.78 18.44
N GLN A 177 -10.14 -8.09 19.12
CA GLN A 177 -9.37 -7.13 19.89
C GLN A 177 -7.87 -7.39 19.73
N VAL A 178 -7.08 -6.31 19.78
CA VAL A 178 -5.62 -6.38 19.80
C VAL A 178 -5.12 -6.79 21.18
N VAL A 179 -4.17 -7.72 21.22
CA VAL A 179 -3.43 -8.12 22.42
C VAL A 179 -2.15 -7.30 22.49
N ARG A 180 -2.17 -6.16 23.18
CA ARG A 180 -1.05 -5.17 23.21
C ARG A 180 0.22 -5.67 23.90
N ASP A 181 0.11 -6.68 24.75
CA ASP A 181 1.23 -7.39 25.38
C ASP A 181 1.63 -8.67 24.62
N GLY A 182 1.10 -8.84 23.41
CA GLY A 182 1.43 -9.94 22.49
C GLY A 182 2.92 -9.93 22.16
N LYS A 183 3.61 -11.03 22.47
CA LYS A 183 5.08 -11.15 22.35
C LYS A 183 5.58 -11.12 20.90
N LEU A 184 4.68 -11.37 19.96
CA LEU A 184 4.98 -11.41 18.53
C LEU A 184 4.59 -10.10 17.81
N ASN A 185 4.06 -9.10 18.53
CA ASN A 185 3.74 -7.81 17.94
C ASN A 185 5.03 -7.17 17.41
N ARG A 186 4.97 -6.66 16.18
CA ARG A 186 6.15 -6.11 15.49
C ARG A 186 5.73 -5.14 14.39
N ARG A 187 6.50 -4.06 14.24
CA ARG A 187 6.54 -3.29 13.00
C ARG A 187 7.72 -3.74 12.15
N ILE A 188 7.45 -3.99 10.88
CA ILE A 188 8.43 -4.09 9.80
C ILE A 188 8.37 -2.73 9.10
N MET A 189 9.49 -2.04 9.00
CA MET A 189 9.55 -0.66 8.50
C MET A 189 10.48 -0.57 7.29
N SER A 190 10.45 0.55 6.56
CA SER A 190 11.42 0.86 5.49
C SER A 190 12.87 1.02 6.00
N THR A 191 13.10 0.90 7.30
CA THR A 191 14.42 0.92 7.95
C THR A 191 14.80 -0.43 8.58
N THR A 192 13.97 -1.47 8.45
CA THR A 192 14.26 -2.80 9.01
C THR A 192 15.31 -3.51 8.15
N GLU A 193 16.48 -3.84 8.70
CA GLU A 193 17.47 -4.67 7.99
C GLU A 193 16.88 -6.06 7.66
N MET A 194 17.04 -6.47 6.41
CA MET A 194 16.59 -7.76 5.89
C MET A 194 17.72 -8.46 5.15
N ALA A 195 17.70 -9.79 5.18
CA ALA A 195 18.60 -10.61 4.37
C ALA A 195 18.03 -10.80 2.96
N LEU A 196 18.90 -10.65 1.96
CA LEU A 196 18.60 -11.07 0.59
C LEU A 196 18.97 -12.55 0.43
N SER A 197 18.07 -13.32 -0.17
CA SER A 197 18.25 -14.75 -0.43
C SER A 197 17.92 -15.09 -1.89
N GLY A 198 18.07 -16.36 -2.25
CA GLY A 198 17.85 -16.84 -3.61
C GLY A 198 19.01 -16.51 -4.57
N PRO A 199 18.84 -16.81 -5.87
CA PRO A 199 19.95 -16.80 -6.84
C PRO A 199 20.61 -15.43 -7.07
N ALA A 200 19.92 -14.33 -6.76
CA ALA A 200 20.44 -12.99 -6.95
C ALA A 200 21.28 -12.49 -5.75
N ALA A 201 21.14 -13.11 -4.57
CA ALA A 201 21.86 -12.66 -3.37
C ALA A 201 23.38 -12.69 -3.59
N GLY A 202 24.05 -11.59 -3.23
CA GLY A 202 25.49 -11.39 -3.41
C GLY A 202 25.92 -10.95 -4.81
N HIS A 203 24.98 -10.85 -5.76
CA HIS A 203 25.28 -10.42 -7.12
C HIS A 203 25.77 -8.96 -7.16
N ASP A 204 26.69 -8.62 -8.07
CA ASP A 204 27.28 -7.27 -8.16
C ASP A 204 26.28 -6.14 -8.41
N ARG A 205 25.07 -6.46 -8.87
CA ARG A 205 23.96 -5.50 -9.06
C ARG A 205 23.22 -5.16 -7.76
N LEU A 206 23.41 -5.95 -6.70
CA LEU A 206 22.80 -5.72 -5.39
C LEU A 206 23.78 -5.07 -4.40
N LYS A 207 25.04 -4.87 -4.79
CA LYS A 207 26.05 -4.23 -3.95
C LYS A 207 25.88 -2.71 -4.00
N THR A 208 25.85 -2.10 -2.82
CA THR A 208 25.81 -0.65 -2.64
C THR A 208 26.94 -0.20 -1.72
N ASN A 209 27.09 1.11 -1.51
CA ASN A 209 28.04 1.62 -0.52
C ASN A 209 27.68 1.18 0.91
N ALA A 210 26.38 1.03 1.19
CA ALA A 210 25.87 0.60 2.50
C ALA A 210 25.98 -0.92 2.71
N ASP A 211 25.79 -1.72 1.65
CA ASP A 211 26.02 -3.16 1.68
C ASP A 211 26.94 -3.61 0.52
N PRO A 212 28.27 -3.66 0.74
CA PRO A 212 29.20 -4.17 -0.27
C PRO A 212 29.09 -5.68 -0.49
N SER A 213 28.36 -6.42 0.37
CA SER A 213 28.15 -7.86 0.20
C SER A 213 27.07 -8.17 -0.84
N GLY A 214 26.07 -7.30 -0.99
CA GLY A 214 24.88 -7.52 -1.84
C GLY A 214 23.93 -8.58 -1.28
N ALA A 215 24.03 -8.87 0.01
CA ALA A 215 23.27 -9.92 0.71
C ALA A 215 22.34 -9.35 1.80
N LYS A 216 22.31 -8.03 1.97
CA LYS A 216 21.44 -7.32 2.91
C LYS A 216 20.77 -6.14 2.23
N VAL A 217 19.58 -5.80 2.70
CA VAL A 217 18.86 -4.60 2.29
C VAL A 217 18.25 -3.94 3.53
N ILE A 218 18.11 -2.63 3.49
CA ILE A 218 17.42 -1.88 4.55
C ILE A 218 16.01 -1.61 4.07
N GLY A 219 15.05 -2.20 4.77
CA GLY A 219 13.65 -1.91 4.62
C GLY A 219 12.91 -2.77 3.61
N THR A 220 11.61 -2.50 3.59
CA THR A 220 10.69 -2.83 2.52
C THR A 220 9.72 -1.66 2.38
N LEU A 221 9.24 -1.39 1.17
CA LEU A 221 8.38 -0.24 0.89
C LEU A 221 7.36 -0.57 -0.19
N ASN A 222 6.33 0.29 -0.31
CA ASN A 222 5.24 0.12 -1.26
C ASN A 222 4.64 -1.30 -1.23
N ASN A 223 4.39 -1.77 -0.01
CA ASN A 223 3.90 -3.11 0.24
C ASN A 223 2.40 -3.17 -0.10
N CYS A 224 2.08 -3.67 -1.28
CA CYS A 224 0.73 -3.71 -1.83
C CYS A 224 0.00 -4.98 -1.37
N ALA A 225 -0.02 -5.99 -2.23
CA ALA A 225 -0.58 -7.31 -1.93
C ALA A 225 0.37 -8.18 -1.08
N GLY A 226 -0.08 -9.40 -0.80
CA GLY A 226 0.69 -10.34 -0.01
C GLY A 226 0.06 -11.72 0.05
N GLY A 227 0.59 -12.53 0.96
CA GLY A 227 0.11 -13.88 1.20
C GLY A 227 0.55 -14.44 2.53
N VAL A 228 -0.21 -15.41 3.03
CA VAL A 228 0.22 -16.30 4.10
C VAL A 228 0.45 -17.66 3.46
N THR A 229 1.67 -18.17 3.58
CA THR A 229 2.00 -19.50 3.05
C THR A 229 1.33 -20.60 3.89
N PRO A 230 1.14 -21.82 3.34
CA PRO A 230 0.61 -22.96 4.10
C PRO A 230 1.44 -23.34 5.34
N TRP A 231 2.69 -22.91 5.43
CA TRP A 231 3.59 -23.11 6.56
C TRP A 231 3.71 -21.87 7.48
N GLY A 232 2.77 -20.92 7.38
CA GLY A 232 2.63 -19.81 8.32
C GLY A 232 3.65 -18.69 8.13
N THR A 233 4.15 -18.47 6.92
CA THR A 233 5.01 -17.31 6.60
C THR A 233 4.21 -16.19 5.96
N TYR A 234 4.45 -14.97 6.44
CA TYR A 234 3.93 -13.75 5.85
C TYR A 234 4.81 -13.30 4.67
N VAL A 235 4.19 -13.14 3.50
CA VAL A 235 4.80 -12.65 2.27
C VAL A 235 4.25 -11.26 1.98
N MET A 236 5.16 -10.30 1.80
CA MET A 236 4.90 -8.93 1.40
C MET A 236 5.36 -8.74 -0.05
N ALA A 237 4.62 -7.96 -0.85
CA ALA A 237 4.99 -7.65 -2.23
C ALA A 237 5.22 -6.15 -2.40
N GLU A 238 6.40 -5.77 -2.87
CA GLU A 238 6.71 -4.37 -3.24
C GLU A 238 6.23 -4.11 -4.67
N GLU A 239 5.45 -3.04 -4.89
CA GLU A 239 4.86 -2.72 -6.19
C GLU A 239 5.50 -1.48 -6.85
N ASN A 240 5.07 -0.28 -6.46
CA ASN A 240 5.44 0.99 -7.09
C ASN A 240 6.74 1.56 -6.52
N ILE A 241 7.78 0.71 -6.48
CA ILE A 241 9.09 1.06 -5.92
C ILE A 241 9.72 2.27 -6.60
N HIS A 242 9.40 2.52 -7.87
CA HIS A 242 9.95 3.60 -8.69
C HIS A 242 9.65 5.01 -8.17
N GLY A 243 8.56 5.18 -7.41
CA GLY A 243 8.19 6.44 -6.75
C GLY A 243 9.16 6.90 -5.66
N TYR A 244 10.00 6.00 -5.14
CA TYR A 244 10.84 6.26 -3.96
C TYR A 244 12.31 6.52 -4.31
N PHE A 245 12.70 6.36 -5.57
CA PHE A 245 14.05 6.64 -6.04
C PHE A 245 14.14 8.03 -6.66
N SER A 246 15.27 8.69 -6.47
CA SER A 246 15.61 10.01 -7.01
C SER A 246 17.00 10.01 -7.66
N GLY A 247 17.40 11.14 -8.24
CA GLY A 247 18.74 11.35 -8.82
C GLY A 247 18.84 11.00 -10.32
N GLU A 248 19.97 11.31 -10.92
CA GLU A 248 20.19 11.12 -12.36
C GLU A 248 21.29 10.09 -12.64
N LEU A 249 21.05 9.22 -13.62
CA LEU A 249 22.10 8.34 -14.13
C LEU A 249 23.04 9.14 -15.05
N PRO A 250 24.37 8.93 -14.94
CA PRO A 250 25.31 9.47 -15.92
C PRO A 250 24.98 9.02 -17.35
N GLU A 251 25.32 9.86 -18.33
CA GLU A 251 25.15 9.50 -19.73
C GLU A 251 25.90 8.21 -20.08
N GLY A 252 25.24 7.32 -20.82
CA GLY A 252 25.81 6.02 -21.20
C GLY A 252 25.89 4.99 -20.08
N HIS A 253 25.28 5.26 -18.91
CA HIS A 253 25.28 4.30 -17.81
C HIS A 253 24.63 2.97 -18.20
N ARG A 254 25.24 1.85 -17.78
CA ARG A 254 24.81 0.47 -18.14
C ARG A 254 23.37 0.13 -17.72
N GLU A 255 22.82 0.85 -16.75
CA GLU A 255 21.46 0.65 -16.22
C GLU A 255 20.38 1.51 -16.89
N ALA A 256 20.73 2.39 -17.84
CA ALA A 256 19.78 3.34 -18.42
C ALA A 256 18.54 2.66 -19.01
N ALA A 257 18.69 1.50 -19.67
CA ALA A 257 17.57 0.74 -20.21
C ALA A 257 16.66 0.16 -19.10
N ASN A 258 17.23 -0.27 -17.98
CA ASN A 258 16.48 -0.82 -16.84
C ASN A 258 15.70 0.28 -16.12
N TYR A 259 16.34 1.42 -15.87
CA TYR A 259 15.70 2.58 -15.26
C TYR A 259 14.51 3.06 -16.09
N LYS A 260 14.70 3.20 -17.40
CA LYS A 260 13.60 3.53 -18.32
C LYS A 260 12.47 2.50 -18.30
N ARG A 261 12.80 1.21 -18.25
CA ARG A 261 11.81 0.12 -18.22
C ARG A 261 10.99 0.11 -16.93
N LEU A 262 11.62 0.44 -15.80
CA LEU A 262 11.01 0.43 -14.48
C LEU A 262 10.40 1.80 -14.08
N GLY A 263 10.59 2.84 -14.89
CA GLY A 263 10.12 4.19 -14.57
C GLY A 263 10.94 4.90 -13.48
N ILE A 264 12.21 4.52 -13.31
CA ILE A 264 13.08 5.05 -12.25
C ILE A 264 13.97 6.19 -12.80
N PRO A 265 14.10 7.32 -12.09
CA PRO A 265 13.29 7.74 -10.94
C PRO A 265 11.93 8.30 -11.37
N GLU A 266 10.91 8.13 -10.54
CA GLU A 266 9.68 8.95 -10.60
C GLU A 266 9.72 10.07 -9.56
N GLY A 267 10.26 9.81 -8.36
CA GLY A 267 10.44 10.82 -7.32
C GLY A 267 9.14 11.34 -6.73
N ALA A 268 8.15 10.46 -6.53
CA ALA A 268 6.87 10.79 -5.90
C ALA A 268 7.01 11.13 -4.40
N TYR A 269 8.09 10.67 -3.76
CA TYR A 269 8.42 10.94 -2.36
C TYR A 269 9.67 11.79 -2.19
N GLU A 270 9.67 12.68 -1.19
CA GLU A 270 10.80 13.57 -0.89
C GLU A 270 11.93 12.90 -0.10
N TRP A 271 11.94 11.57 0.00
CA TRP A 271 12.90 10.84 0.83
C TRP A 271 14.35 11.10 0.38
N GLY A 272 14.58 11.07 -0.93
CA GLY A 272 15.88 11.37 -1.52
C GLY A 272 16.34 12.83 -1.42
N ALA A 273 15.53 13.73 -0.84
CA ALA A 273 15.97 15.07 -0.47
C ALA A 273 16.65 15.11 0.91
N HIS A 274 16.44 14.08 1.73
CA HIS A 274 16.92 14.00 3.12
C HIS A 274 17.84 12.80 3.39
N TYR A 275 17.88 11.84 2.47
CA TYR A 275 18.62 10.59 2.57
C TYR A 275 19.35 10.24 1.27
N ASP A 276 20.53 9.64 1.42
CA ASP A 276 21.38 9.12 0.32
C ASP A 276 21.08 7.65 -0.03
#